data_AF-A0A497JUF4-F1
#
_entry.id   AF-A0A497JUF4-F1
#
_cell.length_a   1.000
_cell.length_b   1.000
_cell.length_c   1.000
_cell.angle_alpha   90.00
_cell.angle_beta   90.00
_cell.angle_gamma   90.00
#
_symmetry.space_group_name_H-M   'P 1'
#
loop_
_entity.id
_entity.type
_entity.pdbx_description
1 polymer ?
#
loop_
_entity_poly.entity_id
_entity_poly.type
_entity_poly.pdbx_seq_one_letter_code
_entity_poly.pdbx_strand_id
1 'polypeptide(L)'
;MERLNQRRINVERRTMTLNVEAEKFRLQAEQKFAELARLGYGDTISLEGVDLAKVERTLQRIRYEKRSLGMINQLAIQAYEEDAYNYKMLSVRINELEKEKGSILHFIEEIEREKTEHFMSAYNEICENFSTLFEKLTGGGDGRLELQRPESPFSGGVDLYLQFPGKPMRLAGGASGGERSVAAIAYLLAIQKFLKAPFYLFDEIDAHLDDLNTARLAEVLKETASEAQFLMVSLKDVMVHNADKIYGVFAQQGRSRVVTLPMKVEVPV
;
A
#
# COMPACT_ATOMS: atom_id res chain seq x y z
N MET A 1 -28.85 -63.59 -93.95
CA MET A 1 -29.86 -62.72 -93.30
C MET A 1 -29.65 -62.59 -91.80
N GLU A 2 -29.37 -63.68 -91.07
CA GLU A 2 -29.28 -63.70 -89.60
C GLU A 2 -28.12 -62.88 -89.00
N ARG A 3 -26.91 -62.93 -89.59
CA ARG A 3 -25.75 -62.12 -89.17
C ARG A 3 -25.95 -60.60 -89.33
N LEU A 4 -26.72 -60.18 -90.32
CA LEU A 4 -27.08 -58.77 -90.55
C LEU A 4 -28.07 -58.27 -89.49
N ASN A 5 -29.02 -59.12 -89.10
CA ASN A 5 -30.01 -58.79 -88.08
C ASN A 5 -29.38 -58.68 -86.68
N GLN A 6 -28.44 -59.58 -86.33
CA GLN A 6 -27.67 -59.48 -85.08
C GLN A 6 -26.78 -58.23 -85.03
N ARG A 7 -26.17 -57.83 -86.16
CA ARG A 7 -25.42 -56.56 -86.23
C ARG A 7 -26.33 -55.35 -86.04
N ARG A 8 -27.54 -55.35 -86.62
CA ARG A 8 -28.51 -54.28 -86.45
C ARG A 8 -28.95 -54.14 -85.00
N ILE A 9 -29.28 -55.24 -84.33
CA ILE A 9 -29.67 -55.26 -82.91
C ILE A 9 -28.53 -54.78 -82.00
N ASN A 10 -27.27 -55.14 -82.29
CA ASN A 10 -26.13 -54.65 -81.52
C ASN A 10 -25.89 -53.14 -81.70
N VAL A 11 -26.11 -52.61 -82.91
CA VAL A 11 -26.04 -51.18 -83.18
C VAL A 11 -27.20 -50.43 -82.52
N GLU A 12 -28.42 -50.98 -82.56
CA GLU A 12 -29.61 -50.44 -81.87
C GLU A 12 -29.41 -50.40 -80.34
N ARG A 13 -28.83 -51.45 -79.74
CA ARG A 13 -28.49 -51.43 -78.30
C ARG A 13 -27.42 -50.40 -77.98
N ARG A 14 -26.39 -50.27 -78.82
CA ARG A 14 -25.29 -49.33 -78.58
C ARG A 14 -25.72 -47.88 -78.76
N THR A 15 -26.60 -47.61 -79.71
CA THR A 15 -27.23 -46.28 -79.87
C THR A 15 -28.16 -45.96 -78.70
N MET A 16 -28.94 -46.94 -78.22
CA MET A 16 -29.76 -46.76 -77.02
C MET A 16 -28.91 -46.44 -75.78
N THR A 17 -27.81 -47.17 -75.54
CA THR A 17 -26.93 -46.90 -74.39
C THR A 17 -26.24 -45.54 -74.50
N LEU A 18 -25.77 -45.17 -75.70
CA LEU A 18 -25.15 -43.87 -75.93
C LEU A 18 -26.14 -42.71 -75.74
N ASN A 19 -27.41 -42.89 -76.13
CA ASN A 19 -28.46 -41.89 -75.90
C ASN A 19 -28.75 -41.70 -74.41
N VAL A 20 -28.79 -42.79 -73.65
CA VAL A 20 -28.96 -42.72 -72.19
C VAL A 20 -27.79 -42.02 -71.52
N GLU A 21 -26.55 -42.29 -71.95
CA GLU A 21 -25.36 -41.60 -71.45
C GLU A 21 -25.38 -40.11 -71.81
N ALA A 22 -25.75 -39.76 -73.05
CA ALA A 22 -25.85 -38.37 -73.50
C ALA A 22 -26.88 -37.58 -72.68
N GLU A 23 -28.06 -38.16 -72.46
CA GLU A 23 -29.10 -37.55 -71.60
C GLU A 23 -28.63 -37.39 -70.15
N LYS A 24 -27.91 -38.38 -69.61
CA LYS A 24 -27.31 -38.29 -68.27
C LYS A 24 -26.30 -37.14 -68.18
N PHE A 25 -25.42 -36.99 -69.17
CA PHE A 25 -24.45 -35.89 -69.19
C PHE A 25 -25.12 -34.53 -69.36
N ARG A 26 -26.19 -34.44 -70.16
CA ARG A 26 -26.97 -33.20 -70.30
C ARG A 26 -27.59 -32.78 -68.96
N LEU A 27 -28.23 -33.70 -68.26
CA LEU A 27 -28.84 -33.44 -66.96
C LEU A 27 -27.80 -33.00 -65.91
N GLN A 28 -26.62 -33.64 -65.90
CA GLN A 28 -25.52 -33.25 -65.02
C GLN A 28 -24.98 -31.85 -65.35
N ALA A 29 -24.87 -31.51 -66.63
CA ALA A 29 -24.46 -30.18 -67.06
C ALA A 29 -25.47 -29.13 -66.59
N GLU A 30 -26.77 -29.34 -66.81
CA GLU A 30 -27.84 -28.44 -66.35
C GLU A 30 -27.80 -28.22 -64.83
N GLN A 31 -27.61 -29.28 -64.03
CA GLN A 31 -27.46 -29.16 -62.58
C GLN A 31 -26.24 -28.32 -62.19
N LYS A 32 -25.11 -28.49 -62.88
CA LYS A 32 -23.90 -27.71 -62.61
C LYS A 32 -24.02 -26.26 -63.05
N PHE A 33 -24.69 -25.98 -64.16
CA PHE A 33 -24.99 -24.62 -64.56
C PHE A 33 -25.94 -23.93 -63.58
N ALA A 34 -26.94 -24.64 -63.05
CA ALA A 34 -27.81 -24.11 -61.99
C ALA A 34 -27.04 -23.82 -60.69
N GLU A 35 -26.09 -24.69 -60.31
CA GLU A 35 -25.20 -24.48 -59.16
C GLU A 35 -24.30 -23.25 -59.36
N LEU A 36 -23.72 -23.09 -60.55
CA LEU A 36 -22.90 -21.92 -60.92
C LEU A 36 -23.71 -20.62 -60.90
N ALA A 37 -24.94 -20.65 -61.42
CA ALA A 37 -25.84 -19.50 -61.38
C ALA A 37 -26.16 -19.07 -59.94
N ARG A 38 -26.38 -20.02 -59.02
CA ARG A 38 -26.58 -19.72 -57.58
C ARG A 38 -25.35 -19.10 -56.93
N LEU A 39 -24.16 -19.46 -57.40
CA LEU A 39 -22.88 -18.87 -56.94
C LEU A 39 -22.59 -17.50 -57.60
N GLY A 40 -23.51 -16.96 -58.41
CA GLY A 40 -23.35 -15.66 -59.07
C GLY A 40 -22.64 -15.70 -60.43
N TYR A 41 -22.34 -16.90 -60.96
CA TYR A 41 -21.70 -17.10 -62.27
C TYR A 41 -22.73 -17.52 -63.34
N GLY A 42 -23.87 -16.82 -63.38
CA GLY A 42 -25.01 -17.17 -64.23
C GLY A 42 -24.91 -16.74 -65.69
N ASP A 43 -24.13 -15.71 -65.99
CA ASP A 43 -24.02 -15.17 -67.35
C ASP A 43 -22.89 -15.85 -68.14
N THR A 44 -23.31 -16.61 -69.16
CA THR A 44 -22.59 -17.00 -70.37
C THR A 44 -21.09 -17.32 -70.19
N ILE A 45 -20.79 -18.52 -69.67
CA ILE A 45 -19.44 -19.09 -69.80
C ILE A 45 -19.27 -19.47 -71.28
N SER A 46 -18.64 -18.61 -72.08
CA SER A 46 -18.27 -18.95 -73.46
C SER A 46 -17.24 -20.08 -73.45
N LEU A 47 -17.56 -21.18 -74.13
CA LEU A 47 -16.70 -22.36 -74.24
C LEU A 47 -15.76 -22.28 -75.47
N GLU A 48 -15.88 -21.23 -76.28
CA GLU A 48 -15.06 -21.06 -77.48
C GLU A 48 -13.60 -20.73 -77.09
N GLY A 49 -12.66 -21.59 -77.51
CA GLY A 49 -11.22 -21.42 -77.23
C GLY A 49 -10.75 -21.93 -75.87
N VAL A 50 -11.59 -22.64 -75.11
CA VAL A 50 -11.22 -23.18 -73.80
C VAL A 50 -10.37 -24.45 -73.96
N ASP A 51 -9.11 -24.37 -73.55
CA ASP A 51 -8.22 -25.54 -73.43
C ASP A 51 -8.62 -26.39 -72.22
N LEU A 52 -9.35 -27.48 -72.50
CA LEU A 52 -9.76 -28.48 -71.51
C LEU A 52 -8.59 -28.98 -70.65
N ALA A 53 -7.40 -29.16 -71.23
CA ALA A 53 -6.23 -29.66 -70.50
C ALA A 53 -5.67 -28.62 -69.50
N LYS A 54 -5.87 -27.33 -69.77
CA LYS A 54 -5.49 -26.23 -68.87
C LYS A 54 -6.51 -26.06 -67.75
N VAL A 55 -7.80 -26.19 -68.05
CA VAL A 55 -8.87 -26.16 -67.04
C VAL A 55 -8.72 -27.33 -66.08
N GLU A 56 -8.44 -28.54 -66.58
CA GLU A 56 -8.29 -29.73 -65.76
C GLU A 56 -7.06 -29.63 -64.83
N ARG A 57 -5.93 -29.12 -65.34
CA ARG A 57 -4.75 -28.80 -64.50
C ARG A 57 -5.07 -27.78 -63.42
N THR A 58 -5.81 -26.74 -63.75
CA THR A 58 -6.21 -25.69 -62.80
C THR A 58 -7.14 -26.25 -61.73
N LEU A 59 -8.10 -27.10 -62.11
CA LEU A 59 -9.02 -27.77 -61.20
C LEU A 59 -8.29 -28.73 -60.25
N GLN A 60 -7.32 -29.49 -60.75
CA GLN A 60 -6.49 -30.37 -59.91
C GLN A 60 -5.69 -29.55 -58.88
N ARG A 61 -5.12 -28.42 -59.30
CA ARG A 61 -4.42 -27.50 -58.39
C ARG A 61 -5.36 -26.95 -57.30
N ILE A 62 -6.53 -26.43 -57.68
CA ILE A 62 -7.52 -25.90 -56.72
C ILE A 62 -8.00 -27.00 -55.75
N ARG A 63 -8.21 -28.23 -56.25
CA ARG A 63 -8.58 -29.37 -55.39
C ARG A 63 -7.46 -29.78 -54.44
N TYR A 64 -6.21 -29.67 -54.87
CA TYR A 64 -5.05 -29.89 -54.00
C TYR A 64 -4.95 -28.80 -52.93
N GLU A 65 -5.03 -27.53 -53.30
CA GLU A 65 -5.05 -26.38 -52.38
C GLU A 65 -6.19 -26.48 -51.36
N LYS A 66 -7.39 -26.85 -51.82
CA LYS A 66 -8.54 -27.07 -50.92
C LYS A 66 -8.28 -28.20 -49.92
N ARG A 67 -7.58 -29.27 -50.32
CA ARG A 67 -7.22 -30.37 -49.42
C ARG A 67 -6.11 -29.97 -48.45
N SER A 68 -5.13 -29.16 -48.88
CA SER A 68 -4.05 -28.70 -48.01
C SER A 68 -4.53 -27.75 -46.91
N LEU A 69 -5.64 -27.03 -47.14
CA LEU A 69 -6.26 -26.17 -46.12
C LEU A 69 -6.87 -26.94 -44.93
N GLY A 70 -7.08 -28.26 -45.06
CA GLY A 70 -7.59 -29.09 -43.98
C GLY A 70 -9.03 -28.72 -43.54
N MET A 71 -9.38 -29.07 -42.31
CA MET A 71 -10.68 -28.71 -41.74
C MET A 71 -10.65 -27.25 -41.24
N ILE A 72 -11.48 -26.42 -41.84
CA ILE A 72 -11.61 -25.00 -41.47
C ILE A 72 -12.59 -24.88 -40.31
N ASN A 73 -12.18 -24.21 -39.23
CA ASN A 73 -13.07 -23.90 -38.12
C ASN A 73 -14.05 -22.80 -38.55
N GLN A 74 -15.29 -23.17 -38.82
CA GLN A 74 -16.34 -22.24 -39.25
C GLN A 74 -16.79 -21.30 -38.13
N LEU A 75 -16.53 -21.64 -36.86
CA LEU A 75 -16.86 -20.83 -35.69
C LEU A 75 -15.74 -19.83 -35.34
N ALA A 76 -14.61 -19.85 -36.04
CA ALA A 76 -13.45 -19.02 -35.72
C ALA A 76 -13.77 -17.52 -35.71
N ILE A 77 -14.66 -17.06 -36.60
CA ILE A 77 -15.05 -15.64 -36.67
C ILE A 77 -15.85 -15.25 -35.42
N GLN A 78 -16.80 -16.07 -34.99
CA GLN A 78 -17.61 -15.81 -33.79
C GLN A 78 -16.76 -15.88 -32.51
N ALA A 79 -15.89 -16.88 -32.40
CA ALA A 79 -14.96 -17.02 -31.28
C ALA A 79 -13.99 -15.83 -31.20
N TYR A 80 -13.49 -15.35 -32.34
CA TYR A 80 -12.63 -14.17 -32.39
C TYR A 80 -13.34 -12.91 -31.88
N GLU A 81 -14.60 -12.69 -32.25
CA GLU A 81 -15.37 -11.54 -31.77
C GLU A 81 -15.58 -11.58 -30.24
N GLU A 82 -15.87 -12.76 -29.70
CA GLU A 82 -16.02 -12.98 -28.25
C GLU A 82 -14.70 -12.77 -27.50
N ASP A 83 -13.61 -13.38 -27.98
CA ASP A 83 -12.29 -13.26 -27.37
C ASP A 83 -11.74 -11.83 -27.45
N ALA A 84 -11.95 -11.14 -28.57
CA ALA A 84 -11.54 -9.75 -28.72
C ALA A 84 -12.31 -8.83 -27.76
N TYR A 85 -13.60 -9.08 -27.55
CA TYR A 85 -14.40 -8.36 -26.56
C TYR A 85 -13.89 -8.60 -25.13
N ASN A 86 -13.68 -9.87 -24.77
CA ASN A 86 -13.17 -10.27 -23.46
C ASN A 86 -11.79 -9.67 -23.18
N TYR A 87 -10.90 -9.70 -24.18
CA TYR A 87 -9.58 -9.08 -24.10
C TYR A 87 -9.68 -7.57 -23.83
N LYS A 88 -10.57 -6.87 -24.55
CA LYS A 88 -10.76 -5.43 -24.36
C LYS A 88 -11.27 -5.11 -22.96
N MET A 89 -12.24 -5.88 -22.45
CA MET A 89 -12.77 -5.73 -21.09
C MET A 89 -11.69 -5.96 -20.02
N LEU A 90 -10.91 -7.04 -20.14
CA LEU A 90 -9.80 -7.34 -19.25
C LEU A 90 -8.72 -6.26 -19.30
N SER A 91 -8.38 -5.76 -20.49
CA SER A 91 -7.39 -4.69 -20.65
C SER A 91 -7.83 -3.40 -19.96
N VAL A 92 -9.10 -2.99 -20.10
CA VAL A 92 -9.65 -1.84 -19.36
C VAL A 92 -9.53 -2.08 -17.86
N ARG A 93 -9.92 -3.26 -17.38
CA ARG A 93 -9.86 -3.58 -15.94
C ARG A 93 -8.44 -3.58 -15.38
N ILE A 94 -7.47 -4.09 -16.13
CA ILE A 94 -6.05 -4.06 -15.73
C ILE A 94 -5.57 -2.62 -15.62
N ASN A 95 -5.88 -1.76 -16.60
CA ASN A 95 -5.51 -0.35 -16.57
C ASN A 95 -6.14 0.40 -15.38
N GLU A 96 -7.37 0.07 -15.00
CA GLU A 96 -8.00 0.60 -13.79
C GLU A 96 -7.26 0.17 -12.53
N LEU A 97 -6.96 -1.13 -12.40
CA LEU A 97 -6.22 -1.66 -11.24
C LEU A 97 -4.82 -1.07 -11.12
N GLU A 98 -4.14 -0.83 -12.25
CA GLU A 98 -2.83 -0.16 -12.24
C GLU A 98 -2.93 1.28 -11.74
N LYS A 99 -3.98 2.03 -12.13
CA LYS A 99 -4.24 3.38 -11.63
C LYS A 99 -4.59 3.38 -10.14
N GLU A 100 -5.42 2.43 -9.69
CA GLU A 100 -5.74 2.26 -8.27
C GLU A 100 -4.49 1.96 -7.46
N LYS A 101 -3.66 1.02 -7.92
CA LYS A 101 -2.36 0.71 -7.31
C LYS A 101 -1.47 1.95 -7.22
N GLY A 102 -1.36 2.72 -8.30
CA GLY A 102 -0.58 3.97 -8.31
C GLY A 102 -1.08 4.98 -7.28
N SER A 103 -2.41 5.11 -7.16
CA SER A 103 -3.04 6.00 -6.18
C SER A 103 -2.75 5.58 -4.74
N ILE A 104 -2.80 4.27 -4.45
CA ILE A 104 -2.46 3.73 -3.13
C ILE A 104 -0.99 3.97 -2.79
N LEU A 105 -0.08 3.75 -3.74
CA LEU A 105 1.35 3.99 -3.52
C LEU A 105 1.62 5.47 -3.23
N HIS A 106 0.99 6.37 -3.98
CA HIS A 106 1.12 7.80 -3.73
C HIS A 106 0.59 8.20 -2.35
N PHE A 107 -0.55 7.64 -1.95
CA PHE A 107 -1.10 7.87 -0.62
C PHE A 107 -0.17 7.37 0.50
N ILE A 108 0.47 6.22 0.32
CA ILE A 108 1.48 5.71 1.28
C ILE A 108 2.67 6.68 1.39
N GLU A 109 3.16 7.19 0.26
CA GLU A 109 4.26 8.17 0.25
C GLU A 109 3.89 9.47 0.96
N GLU A 110 2.67 9.95 0.76
CA GLU A 110 2.15 11.15 1.43
C GLU A 110 2.09 10.96 2.96
N ILE A 111 1.54 9.83 3.41
CA ILE A 111 1.47 9.49 4.84
C ILE A 111 2.87 9.34 5.45
N GLU A 112 3.82 8.71 4.76
CA GLU A 112 5.18 8.56 5.28
C GLU A 112 5.90 9.92 5.39
N ARG A 113 5.65 10.84 4.44
CA ARG A 113 6.15 12.21 4.53
C ARG A 113 5.56 12.95 5.73
N GLU A 114 4.23 12.96 5.86
CA GLU A 114 3.55 13.64 6.96
C GLU A 114 3.97 13.08 8.33
N LYS A 115 4.07 11.75 8.45
CA LYS A 115 4.59 11.07 9.64
C LYS A 115 6.01 11.53 9.99
N THR A 116 6.90 11.64 9.00
CA THR A 116 8.28 12.08 9.21
C THR A 116 8.34 13.54 9.64
N GLU A 117 7.54 14.40 9.00
CA GLU A 117 7.45 15.82 9.35
C GLU A 117 6.95 16.02 10.77
N HIS A 118 5.84 15.36 11.15
CA HIS A 118 5.30 15.43 12.51
C HIS A 118 6.29 14.89 13.56
N PHE A 119 6.96 13.77 13.26
CA PHE A 119 7.98 13.21 14.15
C PHE A 119 9.13 14.19 14.37
N MET A 120 9.68 14.75 13.29
CA MET A 120 10.83 15.67 13.38
C MET A 120 10.46 16.98 14.08
N SER A 121 9.24 17.50 13.84
CA SER A 121 8.74 18.68 14.55
C SER A 121 8.65 18.42 16.06
N ALA A 122 8.01 17.31 16.45
CA ALA A 122 7.89 16.94 17.86
C ALA A 122 9.26 16.66 18.50
N TYR A 123 10.14 15.96 17.79
CA TYR A 123 11.50 15.68 18.24
C TYR A 123 12.29 16.96 18.51
N ASN A 124 12.28 17.91 17.59
CA ASN A 124 13.01 19.17 17.74
C ASN A 124 12.49 19.98 18.93
N GLU A 125 11.17 20.06 19.10
CA GLU A 125 10.57 20.77 20.23
C GLU A 125 10.89 20.10 21.58
N ILE A 126 10.86 18.77 21.63
CA ILE A 126 11.28 18.00 22.81
C ILE A 126 12.78 18.19 23.08
N CYS A 127 13.64 18.26 22.06
CA CYS A 127 15.07 18.55 22.22
C CYS A 127 15.32 19.90 22.89
N GLU A 128 14.65 20.96 22.41
CA GLU A 128 14.78 22.31 22.97
C GLU A 128 14.24 22.37 24.41
N ASN A 129 13.08 21.77 24.65
CA ASN A 129 12.49 21.69 25.98
C ASN A 129 13.38 20.90 26.94
N PHE A 130 13.99 19.80 26.48
CA PHE A 130 14.88 18.99 27.29
C PHE A 130 16.15 19.75 27.68
N SER A 131 16.81 20.39 26.71
CA SER A 131 18.05 21.16 26.97
C SER A 131 17.80 22.27 28.00
N THR A 132 16.73 23.06 27.81
CA THR A 132 16.37 24.16 28.73
C THR A 132 15.98 23.68 30.13
N LEU A 133 15.19 22.60 30.25
CA LEU A 133 14.79 22.05 31.54
C LEU A 133 15.98 21.39 32.26
N PHE A 134 16.83 20.68 31.53
CA PHE A 134 18.02 20.05 32.11
C PHE A 134 19.01 21.08 32.65
N GLU A 135 19.23 22.18 31.94
CA GLU A 135 20.05 23.29 32.41
C GLU A 135 19.51 23.89 33.71
N LYS A 136 18.20 24.15 33.77
CA LYS A 136 17.52 24.67 34.98
C LYS A 136 17.64 23.71 36.17
N LEU A 137 17.37 22.42 35.96
CA LEU A 137 17.38 21.41 37.02
C LEU A 137 18.80 21.15 37.55
N THR A 138 19.81 21.17 36.69
CA THR A 138 21.21 20.92 37.08
C THR A 138 21.97 22.18 37.45
N GLY A 139 21.42 23.37 37.15
CA GLY A 139 22.03 24.67 37.43
C GLY A 139 23.25 24.96 36.55
N GLY A 140 23.13 24.69 35.24
CA GLY A 140 24.19 24.95 34.25
C GLY A 140 24.81 23.72 33.61
N GLY A 141 24.17 22.55 33.69
CA GLY A 141 24.52 21.38 32.87
C GLY A 141 23.94 21.46 31.46
N ASP A 142 24.52 20.71 30.52
CA ASP A 142 24.02 20.60 29.13
C ASP A 142 23.46 19.19 28.89
N GLY A 143 22.27 19.12 28.31
CA GLY A 143 21.57 17.88 28.00
C GLY A 143 21.11 17.89 26.54
N ARG A 144 21.40 16.82 25.80
CA ARG A 144 21.07 16.71 24.38
C ARG A 144 20.44 15.36 24.05
N LEU A 145 19.49 15.39 23.12
CA LEU A 145 18.94 14.20 22.47
C LEU A 145 19.55 14.12 21.07
N GLU A 146 20.03 12.95 20.68
CA GLU A 146 20.56 12.71 19.34
C GLU A 146 19.92 11.46 18.73
N LEU A 147 19.48 11.56 17.48
CA LEU A 147 19.02 10.40 16.71
C LEU A 147 20.23 9.55 16.30
N GLN A 148 20.17 8.25 16.57
CA GLN A 148 21.22 7.32 16.14
C GLN A 148 21.37 7.25 14.62
N ARG A 149 20.27 7.50 13.89
CA ARG A 149 20.20 7.51 12.42
C ARG A 149 19.35 8.68 11.92
N PRO A 150 19.95 9.87 11.73
CA PRO A 150 19.23 11.07 11.29
C PRO A 150 18.52 10.90 9.94
N GLU A 151 19.11 10.15 9.02
CA GLU A 151 18.58 9.85 7.69
C GLU A 151 17.38 8.88 7.69
N SER A 152 17.16 8.14 8.79
CA SER A 152 16.04 7.22 8.93
C SER A 152 15.60 7.16 10.40
N PRO A 153 14.89 8.19 10.88
CA PRO A 153 14.59 8.38 12.30
C PRO A 153 13.83 7.22 12.94
N PHE A 154 13.02 6.49 12.15
CA PHE A 154 12.24 5.34 12.64
C PHE A 154 13.02 4.02 12.68
N SER A 155 14.24 3.97 12.13
CA SER A 155 15.05 2.75 12.08
C SER A 155 16.10 2.64 13.20
N GLY A 156 16.22 3.69 14.02
CA GLY A 156 17.16 3.79 15.13
C GLY A 156 16.49 4.25 16.42
N GLY A 157 17.28 4.37 17.49
CA GLY A 157 16.86 4.95 18.75
C GLY A 157 17.22 6.43 18.91
N VAL A 158 16.86 6.97 20.07
CA VAL A 158 17.30 8.28 20.54
C VAL A 158 18.32 8.06 21.66
N ASP A 159 19.50 8.62 21.50
CA ASP A 159 20.54 8.63 22.52
C ASP A 159 20.42 9.90 23.37
N LEU A 160 20.56 9.72 24.68
CA LEU A 160 20.47 10.79 25.66
C LEU A 160 21.88 11.12 26.18
N TYR A 161 22.40 12.28 25.78
CA TYR A 161 23.69 12.80 26.21
C TYR A 161 23.54 13.81 27.34
N LEU A 162 24.34 13.65 28.39
CA LEU A 162 24.26 14.43 29.62
C LEU A 162 25.64 14.97 30.00
N GLN A 163 25.69 16.25 30.32
CA GLN A 163 26.85 16.94 30.87
C GLN A 163 26.44 17.66 32.15
N PHE A 164 26.79 17.10 33.31
CA PHE A 164 26.59 17.76 34.59
C PHE A 164 27.68 18.82 34.85
N PRO A 165 27.42 19.85 35.67
CA PRO A 165 28.42 20.88 36.00
C PRO A 165 29.75 20.26 36.47
N GLY A 166 30.85 20.63 35.81
CA GLY A 166 32.19 20.15 36.12
C GLY A 166 32.50 18.70 35.69
N LYS A 167 31.61 18.04 34.93
CA LYS A 167 31.82 16.67 34.42
C LYS A 167 31.79 16.64 32.89
N PRO A 168 32.48 15.68 32.24
CA PRO A 168 32.41 15.51 30.78
C PRO A 168 31.06 14.95 30.36
N MET A 169 30.68 15.26 29.11
CA MET A 169 29.49 14.74 28.45
C MET A 169 29.57 13.21 28.30
N ARG A 170 28.46 12.52 28.59
CA ARG A 170 28.35 11.06 28.54
C ARG A 170 26.93 10.62 28.20
N LEU A 171 26.78 9.40 27.70
CA LEU A 171 25.46 8.77 27.56
C LEU A 171 24.81 8.58 28.94
N ALA A 172 23.49 8.72 29.01
CA ALA A 172 22.72 8.57 30.24
C ALA A 172 22.94 7.23 30.95
N GLY A 173 23.20 6.15 30.19
CA GLY A 173 23.55 4.84 30.74
C GLY A 173 24.84 4.84 31.59
N GLY A 174 25.74 5.79 31.37
CA GLY A 174 27.00 5.97 32.11
C GLY A 174 26.94 6.98 33.27
N ALA A 175 25.76 7.54 33.57
CA ALA A 175 25.58 8.47 34.69
C ALA A 175 25.31 7.75 36.02
N SER A 176 25.57 8.41 37.15
CA SER A 176 25.26 7.86 38.48
C SER A 176 23.74 7.71 38.69
N GLY A 177 23.30 6.99 39.73
CA GLY A 177 21.86 6.75 39.98
C GLY A 177 21.05 8.04 40.17
N GLY A 178 21.56 9.00 40.95
CA GLY A 178 20.92 10.29 41.16
C GLY A 178 20.90 11.14 39.88
N GLU A 179 22.01 11.18 39.14
CA GLU A 179 22.10 11.88 37.86
C GLU A 179 21.15 11.31 36.80
N ARG A 180 21.04 9.98 36.72
CA ARG A 180 20.06 9.31 35.84
C ARG A 180 18.63 9.68 36.21
N SER A 181 18.33 9.81 37.50
CA SER A 181 17.00 10.20 37.96
C SER A 181 16.66 11.63 37.57
N VAL A 182 17.60 12.58 37.76
CA VAL A 182 17.42 13.98 37.33
C VAL A 182 17.22 14.07 35.82
N ALA A 183 18.03 13.34 35.04
CA ALA A 183 17.90 13.32 33.58
C ALA A 183 16.57 12.72 33.12
N ALA A 184 16.10 11.64 33.75
CA ALA A 184 14.81 11.02 33.44
C ALA A 184 13.64 11.97 33.74
N ILE A 185 13.68 12.68 34.87
CA ILE A 185 12.66 13.69 35.23
C ILE A 185 12.69 14.84 34.24
N ALA A 186 13.88 15.35 33.89
CA ALA A 186 14.02 16.42 32.89
C ALA A 186 13.43 16.00 31.53
N TYR A 187 13.71 14.77 31.08
CA TYR A 187 13.16 14.22 29.84
C TYR A 187 11.65 14.06 29.89
N LEU A 188 11.11 13.56 31.01
CA LEU A 188 9.68 13.42 31.21
C LEU A 188 8.95 14.77 31.21
N LEU A 189 9.49 15.76 31.92
CA LEU A 189 8.95 17.13 31.91
C LEU A 189 9.04 17.78 30.53
N ALA A 190 10.11 17.51 29.75
CA ALA A 190 10.24 18.01 28.39
C ALA A 190 9.15 17.46 27.46
N ILE A 191 8.84 16.16 27.57
CA ILE A 191 7.72 15.54 26.86
C ILE A 191 6.39 16.15 27.30
N GLN A 192 6.18 16.36 28.60
CA GLN A 192 4.93 16.94 29.12
C GLN A 192 4.74 18.39 28.72
N LYS A 193 5.82 19.15 28.56
CA LYS A 193 5.75 20.53 28.06
C LYS A 193 5.28 20.57 26.60
N PHE A 194 5.65 19.58 25.80
CA PHE A 194 5.12 19.36 24.45
C PHE A 194 3.66 18.83 24.50
N LEU A 195 3.40 17.79 25.28
CA LEU A 195 2.08 17.17 25.45
C LEU A 195 1.35 17.74 26.67
N LYS A 196 0.84 18.98 26.54
CA LYS A 196 0.14 19.66 27.63
C LYS A 196 -1.08 18.87 28.12
N ALA A 197 -1.06 18.47 29.38
CA ALA A 197 -2.18 17.84 30.08
C ALA A 197 -2.83 18.81 31.10
N PRO A 198 -4.13 18.66 31.39
CA PRO A 198 -4.81 19.52 32.37
C PRO A 198 -4.31 19.31 33.80
N PHE A 199 -3.83 18.10 34.14
CA PHE A 199 -3.22 17.81 35.42
C PHE A 199 -2.15 16.73 35.33
N TYR A 200 -1.23 16.73 36.29
CA TYR A 200 -0.15 15.75 36.45
C TYR A 200 -0.16 15.20 37.87
N LEU A 201 0.09 13.89 38.02
CA LEU A 201 0.27 13.21 39.31
C LEU A 201 1.66 12.59 39.35
N PHE A 202 2.48 13.02 40.31
CA PHE A 202 3.80 12.47 40.57
C PHE A 202 3.85 11.77 41.92
N ASP A 203 4.40 10.56 41.94
CA ASP A 203 4.54 9.75 43.15
C ASP A 203 6.04 9.51 43.41
N GLU A 204 6.56 10.11 44.47
CA GLU A 204 7.94 9.98 44.98
C GLU A 204 9.05 10.13 43.92
N ILE A 205 8.82 10.95 42.91
CA ILE A 205 9.80 11.16 41.81
C ILE A 205 11.10 11.79 42.31
N ASP A 206 11.09 12.41 43.48
CA ASP A 206 12.22 13.09 44.12
C ASP A 206 12.98 12.21 45.11
N ALA A 207 12.63 10.92 45.24
CA ALA A 207 13.25 10.00 46.21
C ALA A 207 14.77 9.86 46.05
N HIS A 208 15.28 9.96 44.81
CA HIS A 208 16.70 9.82 44.47
C HIS A 208 17.40 11.18 44.25
N LEU A 209 16.71 12.29 44.53
CA LEU A 209 17.25 13.64 44.38
C LEU A 209 17.84 14.13 45.71
N ASP A 210 18.94 14.88 45.59
CA ASP A 210 19.49 15.66 46.70
C ASP A 210 18.65 16.94 46.91
N ASP A 211 18.80 17.57 48.06
CA ASP A 211 17.92 18.68 48.45
C ASP A 211 18.05 19.89 47.51
N LEU A 212 19.23 20.08 46.90
CA LEU A 212 19.46 21.14 45.92
C LEU A 212 18.69 20.89 44.61
N ASN A 213 18.76 19.69 44.03
CA ASN A 213 18.01 19.38 42.81
C ASN A 213 16.50 19.26 43.09
N THR A 214 16.11 18.79 44.29
CA THR A 214 14.71 18.83 44.75
C THR A 214 14.18 20.26 44.80
N ALA A 215 14.95 21.23 45.31
CA ALA A 215 14.56 22.64 45.33
C ALA A 215 14.32 23.21 43.92
N ARG A 216 15.23 22.90 42.99
CA ARG A 216 15.11 23.34 41.58
C ARG A 216 13.93 22.69 40.88
N LEU A 217 13.68 21.40 41.14
CA LEU A 217 12.50 20.71 40.62
C LEU A 217 11.22 21.38 41.15
N ALA A 218 11.16 21.73 42.43
CA ALA A 218 10.02 22.45 43.00
C ALA A 218 9.77 23.79 42.31
N GLU A 219 10.83 24.55 42.01
CA GLU A 219 10.75 25.83 41.30
C GLU A 219 10.23 25.65 39.87
N VAL A 220 10.78 24.69 39.11
CA VAL A 220 10.32 24.36 37.75
C VAL A 220 8.85 23.93 37.73
N LEU A 221 8.42 23.10 38.69
CA LEU A 221 7.03 22.69 38.82
C LEU A 221 6.13 23.88 39.16
N LYS A 222 6.58 24.79 40.01
CA LYS A 222 5.83 26.00 40.37
C LYS A 222 5.66 26.97 39.19
N GLU A 223 6.69 27.14 38.37
CA GLU A 223 6.59 27.92 37.12
C GLU A 223 5.53 27.30 36.20
N THR A 224 5.58 25.97 36.03
CA THR A 224 4.69 25.23 35.13
C THR A 224 3.26 25.12 35.68
N ALA A 225 3.09 25.24 37.01
CA ALA A 225 1.77 25.17 37.67
C ALA A 225 0.83 26.33 37.29
N SER A 226 1.35 27.38 36.66
CA SER A 226 0.54 28.45 36.06
C SER A 226 -0.31 27.96 34.87
N GLU A 227 0.10 26.89 34.20
CA GLU A 227 -0.57 26.34 33.02
C GLU A 227 -1.31 25.03 33.27
N ALA A 228 -0.91 24.25 34.30
CA ALA A 228 -1.47 22.93 34.59
C ALA A 228 -1.50 22.62 36.09
N GLN A 229 -2.41 21.74 36.52
CA GLN A 229 -2.50 21.35 37.93
C GLN A 229 -1.52 20.21 38.28
N PHE A 230 -0.66 20.42 39.28
CA PHE A 230 0.26 19.38 39.76
C PHE A 230 -0.20 18.79 41.10
N LEU A 231 -0.25 17.46 41.18
CA LEU A 231 -0.40 16.68 42.40
C LEU A 231 0.90 15.93 42.62
N MET A 232 1.52 16.10 43.77
CA MET A 232 2.81 15.48 44.10
C MET A 232 2.72 14.78 45.44
N VAL A 233 3.15 13.52 45.47
CA VAL A 233 3.40 12.76 46.69
C VAL A 233 4.92 12.78 46.90
N SER A 234 5.35 13.34 48.03
CA SER A 234 6.76 13.44 48.38
C SER A 234 6.93 13.42 49.90
N LEU A 235 8.08 12.91 50.35
CA LEU A 235 8.53 12.94 51.73
C LEU A 235 9.58 14.03 51.99
N LYS A 236 9.96 14.82 50.98
CA LYS A 236 10.97 15.88 51.09
C LYS A 236 10.34 17.18 51.56
N ASP A 237 10.86 17.74 52.66
CA ASP A 237 10.41 19.02 53.23
C ASP A 237 10.45 20.16 52.21
N VAL A 238 11.45 20.16 51.32
CA VAL A 238 11.63 21.17 50.26
C VAL A 238 10.45 21.19 49.28
N MET A 239 9.92 20.02 48.89
CA MET A 239 8.74 19.95 48.02
C MET A 239 7.49 20.43 48.74
N VAL A 240 7.30 19.94 49.97
CA VAL A 240 6.16 20.31 50.81
C VAL A 240 6.12 21.82 51.06
N HIS A 241 7.28 22.46 51.26
CA HIS A 241 7.38 23.90 51.48
C HIS A 241 6.95 24.75 50.27
N ASN A 242 7.12 24.22 49.06
CA ASN A 242 6.80 24.93 47.82
C ASN A 242 5.39 24.67 47.30
N ALA A 243 4.61 23.82 47.98
CA ALA A 243 3.24 23.49 47.60
C ALA A 243 2.22 24.54 48.07
N ASP A 244 1.23 24.84 47.23
CA ASP A 244 0.13 25.77 47.58
C ASP A 244 -0.83 25.16 48.62
N LYS A 245 -1.04 23.84 48.57
CA LYS A 245 -1.90 23.10 49.48
C LYS A 245 -1.26 21.77 49.83
N ILE A 246 -1.30 21.43 51.12
CA ILE A 246 -0.68 20.21 51.63
C ILE A 246 -1.77 19.31 52.24
N TYR A 247 -1.77 18.06 51.80
CA TYR A 247 -2.61 16.99 52.35
C TYR A 247 -1.73 15.98 53.05
N GLY A 248 -1.90 15.83 54.37
CA GLY A 248 -1.24 14.81 55.16
C GLY A 248 -2.09 13.55 55.22
N VAL A 249 -1.49 12.39 54.98
CA VAL A 249 -2.15 11.08 55.11
C VAL A 249 -1.51 10.33 56.29
N PHE A 250 -2.33 9.84 57.22
CA PHE A 250 -1.86 9.03 58.35
C PHE A 250 -2.78 7.83 58.60
N ALA A 251 -2.20 6.76 59.15
CA ALA A 251 -2.94 5.56 59.53
C ALA A 251 -3.47 5.67 60.96
N GLN A 252 -4.76 5.45 61.16
CA GLN A 252 -5.39 5.40 62.48
C GLN A 252 -6.37 4.24 62.54
N GLN A 253 -6.20 3.33 63.52
CA GLN A 253 -7.05 2.14 63.70
C GLN A 253 -7.18 1.29 62.40
N GLY A 254 -6.08 1.14 61.66
CA GLY A 254 -6.07 0.36 60.40
C GLY A 254 -6.78 1.03 59.22
N ARG A 255 -7.12 2.33 59.32
CA ARG A 255 -7.71 3.12 58.22
C ARG A 255 -6.83 4.33 57.89
N SER A 256 -6.68 4.62 56.60
CA SER A 256 -6.04 5.86 56.14
C SER A 256 -6.98 7.04 56.35
N ARG A 257 -6.48 8.09 57.01
CA ARG A 257 -7.17 9.36 57.19
C ARG A 257 -6.36 10.48 56.52
N VAL A 258 -7.09 11.42 55.93
CA VAL A 258 -6.51 12.58 55.24
C VAL A 258 -6.82 13.83 56.06
N VAL A 259 -5.82 14.67 56.27
CA VAL A 259 -5.95 16.00 56.88
C VAL A 259 -5.35 17.04 55.96
N THR A 260 -5.97 18.22 55.92
CA THR A 260 -5.41 19.38 55.23
C THR A 260 -4.65 20.23 56.23
N LEU A 261 -3.39 20.54 55.94
CA LEU A 261 -2.57 21.38 56.80
C LEU A 261 -2.83 22.87 56.47
N PRO A 262 -2.98 23.76 57.48
CA PRO A 262 -3.12 25.20 57.24
C PRO A 262 -1.83 25.75 56.63
N MET A 263 -1.95 26.64 55.62
CA MET A 263 -0.79 27.28 54.97
C MET A 263 0.05 28.07 55.99
N LYS A 264 1.37 28.15 55.74
CA LYS A 264 2.24 29.10 56.46
C LYS A 264 1.72 30.53 56.23
N VAL A 265 1.38 31.21 57.32
CA VAL A 265 1.22 32.66 57.35
C VAL A 265 2.63 33.26 57.25
N GLU A 266 2.95 33.96 56.17
CA GLU A 266 4.14 34.81 56.15
C GLU A 266 3.97 35.88 57.23
N VAL A 267 4.81 35.84 58.26
CA VAL A 267 4.90 36.92 59.24
C VAL A 267 5.66 38.05 58.54
N PRO A 268 5.06 39.23 58.32
CA PRO A 268 5.80 40.36 57.76
C PRO A 268 6.91 40.73 58.74
N VAL A 269 8.15 40.81 58.23
CA VAL A 269 9.30 41.38 58.95
C VAL A 269 9.18 42.90 58.98
#